data_AF-D9PYW0-F1
#
_entry.id   AF-D9PYW0-F1
#
_cell.length_a   1.000
_cell.length_b   1.000
_cell.length_c   1.000
_cell.angle_alpha   90.00
_cell.angle_beta   90.00
_cell.angle_gamma   90.00
#
_symmetry.space_group_name_H-M   'P 1'
#
loop_
_entity.id
_entity.type
_entity.pdbx_description
1 polymer ?
#
loop_
_entity_poly.entity_id
_entity_poly.type
_entity_poly.pdbx_seq_one_letter_code
_entity_poly.pdbx_strand_id
1 'polypeptide(L)'
;MDAKKYHKKYSKKRIHTKAYYKKRVLKRKHVRAYRHTSRDVGASFHTVNADYVEASGRCSCSLHGDYREHKSRFRNYCPFCGRHGTLRYEEGSTCPEGMWFCSRCDADFCLVHGKSHTSRARYLLR
;
A
#
# COMPACT_ATOMS: atom_id res chain seq x y z
N MET A 1 -24.87 21.53 46.32
CA MET A 1 -24.05 21.33 45.10
C MET A 1 -24.42 22.41 44.09
N ASP A 2 -23.54 23.39 43.86
CA ASP A 2 -23.80 24.54 42.98
C ASP A 2 -24.18 24.17 41.54
N ALA A 3 -25.36 24.60 41.11
CA ALA A 3 -25.91 24.39 39.76
C ALA A 3 -24.95 24.82 38.63
N LYS A 4 -24.12 25.85 38.89
CA LYS A 4 -23.09 26.34 37.96
C LYS A 4 -21.98 25.29 37.70
N LYS A 5 -21.61 24.50 38.71
CA LYS A 5 -20.56 23.45 38.61
C LYS A 5 -21.08 22.23 37.84
N TYR A 6 -22.36 21.89 38.02
CA TYR A 6 -23.04 20.80 37.31
C TYR A 6 -23.19 21.10 35.81
N HIS A 7 -23.61 22.31 35.46
CA HIS A 7 -23.80 22.74 34.06
C HIS A 7 -22.48 22.75 33.26
N LYS A 8 -21.37 23.19 33.88
CA LYS A 8 -20.03 23.21 33.27
C LYS A 8 -19.50 21.79 33.02
N LYS A 9 -19.77 20.84 33.93
CA LYS A 9 -19.40 19.41 33.79
C LYS A 9 -20.20 18.72 32.68
N TYR A 10 -21.50 18.99 32.60
CA TYR A 10 -22.39 18.44 31.56
C TYR A 10 -22.01 18.94 30.16
N SER A 11 -21.70 20.23 30.03
CA SER A 11 -21.21 20.84 28.79
C SER A 11 -19.91 20.20 28.28
N LYS A 12 -18.89 20.03 29.15
CA LYS A 12 -17.63 19.36 28.80
C LYS A 12 -17.81 17.90 28.38
N LYS A 13 -18.67 17.15 29.09
CA LYS A 13 -18.97 15.74 28.76
C LYS A 13 -19.61 15.62 27.37
N ARG A 14 -20.51 16.54 27.01
CA ARG A 14 -21.19 16.62 25.70
C ARG A 14 -20.26 17.00 24.55
N ILE A 15 -19.28 17.86 24.80
CA ILE A 15 -18.23 18.22 23.81
C ILE A 15 -17.31 17.02 23.58
N HIS A 16 -16.91 16.31 24.63
CA HIS A 16 -16.06 15.11 24.53
C HIS A 16 -16.74 13.98 23.73
N THR A 17 -18.02 13.70 23.98
CA THR A 17 -18.77 12.71 23.20
C THR A 17 -18.96 13.13 21.74
N LYS A 18 -19.22 14.41 21.45
CA LYS A 18 -19.26 14.93 20.06
C LYS A 18 -17.91 14.79 19.35
N ALA A 19 -16.80 15.10 20.02
CA ALA A 19 -15.46 14.94 19.47
C ALA A 19 -15.11 13.47 19.21
N TYR A 20 -15.42 12.58 20.16
CA TYR A 20 -15.26 11.12 20.01
C TYR A 20 -16.07 10.59 18.82
N TYR A 21 -17.33 11.02 18.67
CA TYR A 21 -18.19 10.63 17.56
C TYR A 21 -17.67 11.17 16.23
N LYS A 22 -17.22 12.43 16.17
CA LYS A 22 -16.60 13.03 14.97
C LYS A 22 -15.34 12.28 14.54
N LYS A 23 -14.45 11.92 15.48
CA LYS A 23 -13.25 11.09 15.20
C LYS A 23 -13.63 9.72 14.65
N ARG A 24 -14.62 9.03 15.24
CA ARG A 24 -15.09 7.72 14.75
C ARG A 24 -15.71 7.81 13.35
N VAL A 25 -16.50 8.84 13.08
CA VAL A 25 -17.11 9.05 11.75
C VAL A 25 -16.03 9.36 10.72
N LEU A 26 -15.04 10.20 11.03
CA LEU A 26 -13.89 10.46 10.15
C LEU A 26 -13.09 9.19 9.88
N LYS A 27 -12.80 8.37 10.91
CA LYS A 27 -12.14 7.07 10.75
C LYS A 27 -12.93 6.13 9.83
N ARG A 28 -14.26 6.04 10.00
CA ARG A 28 -15.15 5.23 9.13
C ARG A 28 -15.18 5.75 7.69
N LYS A 29 -15.23 7.06 7.48
CA LYS A 29 -15.14 7.67 6.14
C LYS A 29 -13.80 7.36 5.47
N HIS A 30 -12.70 7.42 6.21
CA HIS A 30 -11.37 7.05 5.72
C HIS A 30 -11.28 5.58 5.31
N VAL A 31 -11.81 4.66 6.14
CA VAL A 31 -11.87 3.22 5.82
C VAL A 31 -12.75 2.95 4.59
N ARG A 32 -13.87 3.67 4.43
CA ARG A 32 -14.76 3.50 3.27
C ARG A 32 -14.16 4.06 1.98
N ALA A 33 -13.45 5.19 2.06
CA ALA A 33 -12.68 5.74 0.94
C ALA A 33 -11.57 4.77 0.51
N TYR A 34 -10.82 4.24 1.47
CA TYR A 34 -9.80 3.20 1.23
C TYR A 34 -10.36 1.96 0.51
N ARG A 35 -11.54 1.49 0.91
CA ARG A 35 -12.25 0.37 0.25
C ARG A 35 -12.71 0.66 -1.18
N HIS A 36 -12.94 1.92 -1.52
CA HIS A 36 -13.35 2.31 -2.87
C HIS A 36 -12.14 2.51 -3.78
N THR A 37 -11.03 3.03 -3.26
CA THR A 37 -9.76 3.17 -3.99
C THR A 37 -9.03 1.84 -4.18
N SER A 38 -9.24 0.85 -3.30
CA SER A 38 -8.66 -0.50 -3.42
C SER A 38 -9.32 -1.37 -4.49
N ARG A 39 -10.35 -0.89 -5.21
CA ARG A 39 -10.93 -1.60 -6.35
C ARG A 39 -10.13 -1.39 -7.64
N ASP A 40 -9.22 -0.42 -7.65
CA ASP A 40 -8.37 -0.10 -8.80
C ASP A 40 -6.88 -0.23 -8.44
N VAL A 41 -6.49 -1.10 -7.51
CA VAL A 41 -5.07 -1.44 -7.32
C VAL A 41 -4.75 -2.67 -8.17
N GLY A 42 -3.51 -2.80 -8.64
CA GLY A 42 -3.15 -3.87 -9.59
C GLY A 42 -2.28 -3.39 -10.74
N ALA A 43 -1.75 -4.34 -11.51
CA ALA A 43 -1.13 -4.02 -12.80
C ALA A 43 -2.21 -3.80 -13.87
N SER A 44 -2.15 -2.68 -14.57
CA SER A 44 -2.85 -2.49 -15.85
C SER A 44 -2.06 -3.08 -17.02
N PHE A 45 -0.74 -3.16 -16.87
CA PHE A 45 0.18 -3.73 -17.84
C PHE A 45 1.38 -4.33 -17.10
N HIS A 46 1.85 -5.49 -17.56
CA HIS A 46 3.12 -6.05 -17.14
C HIS A 46 3.79 -6.81 -18.29
N THR A 47 5.11 -6.82 -18.30
CA THR A 47 5.92 -7.62 -19.21
C THR A 47 7.18 -8.12 -18.49
N VAL A 48 7.60 -9.32 -18.84
CA VAL A 48 8.75 -10.01 -18.24
C VAL A 48 9.60 -10.59 -19.33
N ASN A 49 10.82 -10.05 -19.46
CA ASN A 49 11.83 -10.50 -20.41
C ASN A 49 13.10 -10.93 -19.65
N ALA A 50 14.07 -11.54 -20.34
CA ALA A 50 15.30 -12.01 -19.70
C ALA A 50 16.11 -10.88 -19.03
N ASP A 51 16.08 -9.68 -19.62
CA ASP A 51 16.89 -8.54 -19.16
C ASP A 51 16.15 -7.61 -18.20
N TYR A 52 14.84 -7.48 -18.36
CA TYR A 52 14.03 -6.52 -17.61
C TYR A 52 12.61 -7.01 -17.33
N VAL A 53 12.01 -6.42 -16.29
CA VAL A 53 10.59 -6.48 -15.99
C VAL A 53 10.04 -5.06 -16.02
N GLU A 54 8.84 -4.89 -16.54
CA GLU A 54 8.20 -3.59 -16.66
C GLU A 54 6.71 -3.74 -16.33
N ALA A 55 6.17 -2.78 -15.58
CA ALA A 55 4.76 -2.74 -15.27
C ALA A 55 4.24 -1.32 -15.17
N SER A 56 2.96 -1.17 -15.52
CA SER A 56 2.14 -0.03 -15.16
C SER A 56 1.08 -0.51 -14.19
N GLY A 57 0.89 0.21 -13.09
CA GLY A 57 -0.09 -0.20 -12.09
C GLY A 57 -0.24 0.80 -10.97
N ARG A 58 -1.23 0.55 -10.12
CA ARG A 58 -1.52 1.31 -8.91
C ARG A 58 -1.14 0.45 -7.72
N CYS A 59 -0.16 0.89 -6.92
CA CYS A 59 0.14 0.29 -5.62
C CYS A 59 -0.43 1.16 -4.49
N SER A 60 -0.79 0.57 -3.35
CA SER A 60 -1.05 1.31 -2.10
C SER A 60 0.21 1.49 -1.25
N CYS A 61 1.34 1.04 -1.75
CA CYS A 61 2.59 1.06 -1.04
C CYS A 61 3.05 2.51 -0.73
N SER A 62 3.51 2.71 0.51
CA SER A 62 3.69 4.01 1.20
C SER A 62 4.64 5.04 0.54
N LEU A 63 5.23 4.76 -0.61
CA LEU A 63 6.31 5.56 -1.20
C LEU A 63 5.82 6.75 -2.03
N HIS A 64 4.78 6.59 -2.86
CA HIS A 64 4.26 7.71 -3.66
C HIS A 64 3.10 8.45 -3.00
N GLY A 65 2.33 7.82 -2.10
CA GLY A 65 1.23 8.47 -1.37
C GLY A 65 0.06 8.94 -2.24
N ASP A 66 0.19 8.87 -3.57
CA ASP A 66 -0.85 9.05 -4.55
C ASP A 66 -1.30 7.67 -5.08
N TYR A 67 -2.59 7.41 -5.06
CA TYR A 67 -3.16 6.17 -5.62
C TYR A 67 -3.26 6.26 -7.16
N ARG A 68 -2.25 6.86 -7.77
CA ARG A 68 -2.15 7.07 -9.22
C ARG A 68 -1.47 5.88 -9.86
N GLU A 69 -1.70 5.75 -11.16
CA GLU A 69 -1.01 4.76 -11.97
C GLU A 69 0.41 5.23 -12.23
N HIS A 70 1.37 4.33 -12.01
CA HIS A 70 2.78 4.58 -12.19
C HIS A 70 3.37 3.52 -13.09
N LYS A 71 4.26 3.95 -13.98
CA LYS A 71 5.03 3.07 -14.85
C LYS A 71 6.42 2.86 -14.27
N SER A 72 6.85 1.61 -14.24
CA SER A 72 8.15 1.22 -13.70
C SER A 72 8.81 0.16 -14.57
N ARG A 73 10.14 0.22 -14.66
CA ARG A 73 10.97 -0.76 -15.32
C ARG A 73 12.16 -1.07 -14.42
N PHE A 74 12.48 -2.34 -14.30
CA PHE A 74 13.58 -2.85 -13.50
C PHE A 74 14.37 -3.88 -14.28
N ARG A 75 15.66 -4.02 -14.00
CA ARG A 75 16.45 -5.17 -14.44
C ARG A 75 15.83 -6.43 -13.89
N ASN A 76 15.79 -7.49 -14.70
CA ASN A 76 15.36 -8.80 -14.26
C ASN A 76 16.49 -9.44 -13.44
N TYR A 77 16.69 -8.92 -12.24
CA TYR A 77 17.75 -9.30 -11.32
C TYR A 77 17.19 -9.29 -9.90
N CYS A 78 17.36 -10.40 -9.18
CA CYS A 78 16.97 -10.48 -7.79
C CYS A 78 18.13 -10.03 -6.87
N PRO A 79 17.98 -8.93 -6.11
CA PRO A 79 19.02 -8.45 -5.20
C PRO A 79 19.24 -9.37 -3.99
N PHE A 80 18.34 -10.32 -3.68
CA PHE A 80 18.53 -11.26 -2.57
C PHE A 80 19.43 -12.44 -2.93
N CYS A 81 19.19 -13.08 -4.09
CA CYS A 81 19.94 -14.26 -4.51
C CYS A 81 21.00 -13.99 -5.59
N GLY A 82 21.07 -12.76 -6.13
CA GLY A 82 22.09 -12.34 -7.09
C GLY A 82 21.91 -12.92 -8.49
N ARG A 83 20.70 -13.38 -8.85
CA ARG A 83 20.44 -14.05 -10.13
C ARG A 83 19.65 -13.18 -11.10
N HIS A 84 20.01 -13.30 -12.38
CA HIS A 84 19.29 -12.67 -13.49
C HIS A 84 18.18 -13.58 -14.04
N GLY A 85 17.17 -13.00 -14.70
CA GLY A 85 16.11 -13.74 -15.37
C GLY A 85 15.11 -14.43 -14.41
N THR A 86 15.16 -14.12 -13.11
CA THR A 86 14.37 -14.82 -12.07
C THR A 86 13.09 -14.11 -11.66
N LEU A 87 12.94 -12.83 -11.96
CA LEU A 87 11.73 -12.08 -11.61
C LEU A 87 10.56 -12.52 -12.49
N ARG A 88 9.43 -12.72 -11.86
CA ARG A 88 8.14 -13.10 -12.45
C ARG A 88 7.04 -12.23 -11.84
N TYR A 89 5.92 -12.13 -12.53
CA TYR A 89 4.75 -11.41 -12.06
C TYR A 89 3.79 -12.38 -11.37
N GLU A 90 3.24 -11.97 -10.23
CA GLU A 90 2.12 -12.65 -9.58
C GLU A 90 1.06 -11.63 -9.16
N GLU A 91 -0.21 -12.02 -9.33
CA GLU A 91 -1.38 -11.31 -8.85
C GLU A 91 -2.42 -12.32 -8.39
N GLY A 92 -3.04 -12.07 -7.23
CA GLY A 92 -3.96 -13.03 -6.63
C GLY A 92 -4.78 -12.43 -5.50
N SER A 93 -5.64 -13.24 -4.90
CA SER A 93 -6.53 -12.81 -3.81
C SER A 93 -5.79 -12.28 -2.59
N THR A 94 -4.57 -12.76 -2.35
CA THR A 94 -3.65 -12.32 -1.30
C THR A 94 -2.76 -11.16 -1.71
N CYS A 95 -2.62 -10.91 -3.02
CA CYS A 95 -1.84 -9.83 -3.61
C CYS A 95 -2.61 -9.11 -4.73
N PRO A 96 -3.63 -8.32 -4.38
CA PRO A 96 -4.48 -7.64 -5.36
C PRO A 96 -3.77 -6.52 -6.11
N GLU A 97 -2.59 -6.07 -5.65
CA GLU A 97 -1.84 -5.00 -6.33
C GLU A 97 -0.90 -5.52 -7.43
N GLY A 98 -0.74 -6.84 -7.50
CA GLY A 98 0.34 -7.46 -8.24
C GLY A 98 1.72 -7.22 -7.60
N MET A 99 2.65 -8.14 -7.83
CA MET A 99 4.03 -7.99 -7.37
C MET A 99 5.02 -8.69 -8.29
N TRP A 100 6.27 -8.24 -8.20
CA TRP A 100 7.40 -8.99 -8.75
C TRP A 100 7.89 -9.96 -7.69
N PHE A 101 7.91 -11.25 -7.99
CA PHE A 101 8.49 -12.25 -7.11
C PHE A 101 9.70 -12.91 -7.78
N CYS A 102 10.65 -13.39 -6.97
CA CYS A 102 11.79 -14.15 -7.47
C CYS A 102 11.51 -15.64 -7.44
N SER A 103 11.50 -16.30 -8.60
CA SER A 103 11.27 -17.75 -8.75
C SER A 103 12.36 -18.65 -8.13
N ARG A 104 13.40 -18.08 -7.53
CA ARG A 104 14.51 -18.82 -6.91
C ARG A 104 14.59 -18.70 -5.39
N CYS A 105 14.14 -17.59 -4.82
CA CYS A 105 14.26 -17.33 -3.39
C CYS A 105 12.99 -16.72 -2.77
N ASP A 106 11.91 -16.65 -3.55
CA ASP A 106 10.59 -16.19 -3.08
C ASP A 106 10.60 -14.78 -2.50
N ALA A 107 11.52 -13.95 -3.02
CA ALA A 107 11.60 -12.55 -2.64
C ALA A 107 10.55 -11.74 -3.39
N ASP A 108 9.67 -11.11 -2.62
CA ASP A 108 8.57 -10.28 -3.11
C ASP A 108 8.95 -8.81 -3.15
N PHE A 109 8.61 -8.16 -4.26
CA PHE A 109 8.84 -6.74 -4.49
C PHE A 109 7.59 -6.07 -5.03
N CYS A 110 7.33 -4.86 -4.53
CA CYS A 110 6.27 -4.02 -5.04
C CYS A 110 6.38 -3.85 -6.56
N LEU A 111 5.27 -4.06 -7.26
CA LEU A 111 5.12 -3.90 -8.70
C LEU A 111 5.70 -2.59 -9.24
N VAL A 112 5.39 -1.47 -8.57
CA VAL A 112 5.72 -0.11 -9.04
C VAL A 112 7.07 0.37 -8.55
N HIS A 113 7.43 0.07 -7.30
CA HIS A 113 8.60 0.67 -6.66
C HIS A 113 9.80 -0.26 -6.62
N GLY A 114 9.60 -1.55 -6.86
CA GLY A 114 10.64 -2.57 -6.73
C GLY A 114 11.15 -2.72 -5.29
N LYS A 115 10.46 -2.15 -4.29
CA LYS A 115 10.80 -2.27 -2.87
C LYS A 115 10.38 -3.65 -2.37
N SER A 116 11.27 -4.36 -1.69
CA SER A 116 10.95 -5.65 -1.09
C SER A 116 9.97 -5.55 0.08
N HIS A 117 9.12 -6.56 0.24
CA HIS A 117 8.17 -6.66 1.35
C HIS A 117 8.81 -7.27 2.60
N THR A 118 10.00 -6.78 2.98
CA THR A 118 10.76 -7.28 4.14
C THR A 118 11.24 -6.13 5.03
N SER A 119 11.58 -6.42 6.29
CA SER A 119 12.10 -5.43 7.24
C SER A 119 13.44 -4.82 6.80
N ARG A 120 14.28 -5.60 6.12
CA ARG A 120 15.53 -5.14 5.50
C ARG A 120 15.30 -4.90 4.02
N ALA A 121 14.66 -3.76 3.72
CA ALA A 121 14.24 -3.41 2.38
C ALA A 121 15.42 -3.44 1.39
N ARG A 122 15.28 -4.24 0.33
CA ARG A 122 16.09 -4.17 -0.89
C ARG A 122 15.23 -3.64 -2.02
N TYR A 123 15.88 -3.05 -3.01
CA TYR A 123 15.20 -2.47 -4.16
C TYR A 123 15.67 -3.15 -5.44
N LEU A 124 14.73 -3.38 -6.35
CA LEU A 124 15.07 -3.74 -7.72
C LEU A 124 15.83 -2.59 -8.39
N LEU A 125 16.78 -2.95 -9.24
CA LEU A 125 17.60 -1.99 -9.99
C LEU A 125 16.80 -1.51 -11.19
N ARG A 126 16.76 -0.20 -11.43
CA ARG A 126 16.15 0.39 -12.64
C ARG A 126 17.06 0.23 -13.85
#